data_AF-A0A2B4S5Q2-F1
#
_entry.id   AF-A0A2B4S5Q2-F1
#
_cell.length_a   1.000
_cell.length_b   1.000
_cell.length_c   1.000
_cell.angle_alpha   90.00
_cell.angle_beta   90.00
_cell.angle_gamma   90.00
#
_symmetry.space_group_name_H-M   'P 1'
#
loop_
_entity.id
_entity.type
_entity.pdbx_description
1 polymer ?
#
loop_
_entity_poly.entity_id
_entity_poly.type
_entity_poly.pdbx_seq_one_letter_code
_entity_poly.pdbx_strand_id
1 'polypeptide(L)'
;MKTSIIASFSLFLFCAVSSTSQAHLRERREAASEITVTLKLDWNVTALGKPIPPSYTTKVPNGTVVQDIMNKAAGEDKQSPFNYYKNTYYGGLGYLITTINGTGQNQGTSSYWSKFDGDSLVAFPCGGDSYVPYNGSTILFRFTADPYPNNNKSANGYCSGHSTSSQVPLSAITVTIGMDWNTDVIKKSIPSSYSTKVANGTSLREIINKAADQNRRGPFDKYTSTYYGGQGHFITSMNGNKEDSKTDSYWMIYDKTTKELFKPFIDQYKPQYGSTTILKFITSQEPEPSSGCNFMGTSLVVLCLLAIVEAL
;
A
#
# COMPACT_ATOMS: atom_id res chain seq x y z
N MET A 1 -86.69 -42.35 -8.05
CA MET A 1 -86.40 -42.32 -9.50
C MET A 1 -86.40 -40.86 -9.96
N LYS A 2 -85.21 -40.24 -9.99
CA LYS A 2 -84.80 -39.08 -10.80
C LYS A 2 -83.36 -38.75 -10.40
N THR A 3 -82.50 -38.79 -11.39
CA THR A 3 -81.05 -38.52 -11.43
C THR A 3 -80.72 -37.09 -11.03
N SER A 4 -79.57 -36.87 -10.35
CA SER A 4 -78.56 -35.93 -10.84
C SER A 4 -77.23 -36.07 -10.07
N ILE A 5 -76.15 -36.18 -10.83
CA ILE A 5 -74.75 -36.13 -10.43
C ILE A 5 -74.33 -34.66 -10.46
N ILE A 6 -73.76 -34.11 -9.39
CA ILE A 6 -72.90 -32.91 -9.47
C ILE A 6 -71.68 -33.11 -8.58
N ALA A 7 -70.53 -32.96 -9.24
CA ALA A 7 -69.19 -33.06 -8.71
C ALA A 7 -68.65 -31.67 -8.30
N SER A 8 -67.73 -31.70 -7.33
CA SER A 8 -66.48 -30.95 -7.21
C SER A 8 -66.43 -29.41 -7.16
N PHE A 9 -65.37 -28.99 -6.44
CA PHE A 9 -64.68 -27.69 -6.41
C PHE A 9 -65.18 -26.62 -5.43
N SER A 10 -64.54 -26.58 -4.27
CA SER A 10 -64.30 -25.36 -3.50
C SER A 10 -62.86 -25.39 -2.98
N LEU A 11 -61.92 -25.04 -3.85
CA LEU A 11 -60.54 -24.75 -3.49
C LEU A 11 -60.00 -23.65 -4.42
N PHE A 12 -60.44 -22.41 -4.24
CA PHE A 12 -59.79 -21.23 -4.81
C PHE A 12 -60.18 -20.00 -4.01
N LEU A 13 -59.47 -19.71 -2.92
CA LEU A 13 -59.23 -18.34 -2.47
C LEU A 13 -58.13 -18.24 -1.38
N PHE A 14 -56.93 -18.76 -1.63
CA PHE A 14 -55.75 -18.46 -0.79
C PHE A 14 -54.46 -18.53 -1.61
N CYS A 15 -54.36 -17.75 -2.68
CA CYS A 15 -53.12 -17.58 -3.45
C CYS A 15 -53.06 -16.20 -4.14
N ALA A 16 -53.26 -15.10 -3.40
CA ALA A 16 -53.10 -13.77 -3.97
C ALA A 16 -52.57 -12.68 -3.00
N VAL A 17 -51.91 -13.05 -1.89
CA VAL A 17 -51.26 -12.06 -0.99
C VAL A 17 -49.91 -12.55 -0.44
N SER A 18 -49.14 -13.33 -1.21
CA SER A 18 -47.80 -13.78 -0.78
C SER A 18 -46.70 -13.60 -1.84
N SER A 19 -46.99 -12.97 -2.99
CA SER A 19 -46.01 -12.76 -4.05
C SER A 19 -45.38 -11.35 -4.09
N THR A 20 -45.81 -10.39 -3.27
CA THR A 20 -45.23 -9.02 -3.25
C THR A 20 -44.22 -8.76 -2.13
N SER A 21 -44.12 -9.63 -1.12
CA SER A 21 -43.13 -9.45 -0.03
C SER A 21 -41.81 -10.21 -0.24
N GLN A 22 -41.69 -11.05 -1.27
CA GLN A 22 -40.42 -11.71 -1.62
C GLN A 22 -39.60 -10.99 -2.69
N ALA A 23 -40.19 -10.04 -3.43
CA ALA A 23 -39.44 -9.20 -4.37
C ALA A 23 -38.61 -8.13 -3.65
N HIS A 24 -39.00 -7.72 -2.43
CA HIS A 24 -38.30 -6.69 -1.67
C HIS A 24 -37.22 -7.22 -0.69
N LEU A 25 -37.17 -8.54 -0.49
CA LEU A 25 -36.19 -9.22 0.40
C LEU A 25 -35.20 -10.12 -0.37
N ARG A 26 -35.26 -10.08 -1.70
CA ARG A 26 -34.30 -10.77 -2.59
C ARG A 26 -33.48 -9.82 -3.44
N GLU A 27 -33.35 -8.57 -3.02
CA GLU A 27 -32.10 -7.85 -3.19
C GLU A 27 -31.09 -8.45 -2.18
N ARG A 28 -30.71 -9.72 -2.41
CA ARG A 28 -29.35 -10.11 -2.05
C ARG A 28 -28.50 -9.10 -2.82
N ARG A 29 -27.94 -8.13 -2.11
CA ARG A 29 -26.82 -7.33 -2.61
C ARG A 29 -25.85 -8.34 -3.21
N GLU A 30 -25.88 -8.51 -4.53
CA GLU A 30 -24.70 -8.94 -5.25
C GLU A 30 -23.66 -7.92 -4.80
N ALA A 31 -22.71 -8.38 -3.99
CA ALA A 31 -21.64 -7.51 -3.54
C ALA A 31 -21.05 -6.94 -4.83
N ALA A 32 -21.17 -5.61 -5.00
CA ALA A 32 -20.77 -4.98 -6.24
C ALA A 32 -19.34 -5.43 -6.56
N SER A 33 -19.12 -5.91 -7.79
CA SER A 33 -17.78 -6.36 -8.21
C SER A 33 -16.77 -5.22 -8.12
N GLU A 34 -17.25 -3.99 -8.28
CA GLU A 34 -16.52 -2.75 -8.08
C GLU A 34 -17.21 -1.87 -7.03
N ILE A 35 -16.39 -1.15 -6.27
CA ILE A 35 -16.81 -0.13 -5.32
C ILE A 35 -16.31 1.23 -5.79
N THR A 36 -17.09 2.27 -5.55
CA THR A 36 -16.66 3.66 -5.74
C THR A 36 -16.09 4.18 -4.43
N VAL A 37 -14.89 4.79 -4.48
CA VAL A 37 -14.18 5.30 -3.29
C VAL A 37 -13.65 6.69 -3.59
N THR A 38 -13.73 7.59 -2.61
CA THR A 38 -13.18 8.94 -2.66
C THR A 38 -12.02 9.10 -1.70
N LEU A 39 -10.88 9.58 -2.16
CA LEU A 39 -9.75 10.01 -1.32
C LEU A 39 -9.81 11.52 -1.11
N LYS A 40 -9.75 11.96 0.15
CA LYS A 40 -9.73 13.37 0.56
C LYS A 40 -8.52 13.68 1.40
N LEU A 41 -7.97 14.88 1.20
CA LEU A 41 -6.95 15.46 2.07
C LEU A 41 -7.57 16.57 2.90
N ASP A 42 -7.06 16.76 4.10
CA ASP A 42 -7.45 17.86 4.99
C ASP A 42 -6.27 18.30 5.85
N TRP A 43 -6.15 19.62 6.02
CA TRP A 43 -5.14 20.26 6.85
C TRP A 43 -5.47 21.72 7.10
N ASN A 44 -4.82 22.31 8.10
CA ASN A 44 -4.86 23.75 8.30
C ASN A 44 -4.03 24.46 7.21
N VAL A 45 -4.71 25.14 6.28
CA VAL A 45 -4.09 25.83 5.13
C VAL A 45 -3.15 26.96 5.53
N THR A 46 -3.43 27.66 6.64
CA THR A 46 -2.56 28.72 7.17
C THR A 46 -1.30 28.11 7.76
N ALA A 47 -1.42 27.00 8.49
CA ALA A 47 -0.27 26.33 9.11
C ALA A 47 0.67 25.69 8.07
N LEU A 48 0.12 25.13 6.98
CA LEU A 48 0.93 24.52 5.92
C LEU A 48 1.28 25.46 4.75
N GLY A 49 0.68 26.65 4.71
CA GLY A 49 0.92 27.64 3.65
C GLY A 49 0.54 27.15 2.24
N LYS A 50 -0.38 26.18 2.12
CA LYS A 50 -0.81 25.64 0.82
C LYS A 50 -2.28 25.21 0.80
N PRO A 51 -2.97 25.34 -0.35
CA PRO A 51 -4.37 24.96 -0.49
C PRO A 51 -4.55 23.44 -0.42
N ILE A 52 -5.71 23.00 0.06
CA ILE A 52 -6.10 21.58 0.04
C ILE A 52 -6.40 21.16 -1.42
N PRO A 53 -5.76 20.11 -1.95
CA PRO A 53 -6.04 19.59 -3.29
C PRO A 53 -7.48 19.09 -3.45
N PRO A 54 -8.01 19.02 -4.68
CA PRO A 54 -9.30 18.43 -4.94
C PRO A 54 -9.34 16.95 -4.52
N SER A 55 -10.55 16.46 -4.24
CA SER A 55 -10.77 15.04 -3.93
C SER A 55 -10.58 14.18 -5.18
N TYR A 56 -10.09 12.95 -4.99
CA TYR A 56 -9.96 11.96 -6.06
C TYR A 56 -10.99 10.86 -5.86
N THR A 57 -11.86 10.64 -6.85
CA THR A 57 -12.90 9.59 -6.81
C THR A 57 -12.67 8.58 -7.92
N THR A 58 -12.72 7.29 -7.59
CA THR A 58 -12.48 6.23 -8.56
C THR A 58 -13.28 4.96 -8.26
N LYS A 59 -13.32 4.04 -9.23
CA LYS A 59 -13.84 2.69 -9.07
C LYS A 59 -12.70 1.69 -8.93
N VAL A 60 -12.84 0.75 -8.01
CA VAL A 60 -11.88 -0.34 -7.77
C VAL A 60 -12.61 -1.65 -7.49
N PRO A 61 -12.00 -2.81 -7.74
CA PRO A 61 -12.57 -4.09 -7.32
C PRO A 61 -12.88 -4.10 -5.82
N ASN A 62 -14.02 -4.68 -5.46
CA ASN A 62 -14.35 -4.88 -4.04
C ASN A 62 -13.26 -5.74 -3.36
N GLY A 63 -12.84 -5.33 -2.16
CA GLY A 63 -11.71 -5.93 -1.45
C GLY A 63 -10.37 -5.22 -1.66
N THR A 64 -10.30 -4.20 -2.53
CA THR A 64 -9.08 -3.41 -2.74
C THR A 64 -8.77 -2.55 -1.51
N VAL A 65 -7.54 -2.61 -1.00
CA VAL A 65 -7.11 -1.87 0.19
C VAL A 65 -6.74 -0.42 -0.12
N VAL A 66 -6.80 0.47 0.87
CA VAL A 66 -6.57 1.92 0.70
C VAL A 66 -5.25 2.23 0.01
N GLN A 67 -4.17 1.52 0.32
CA GLN A 67 -2.87 1.79 -0.31
C GLN A 67 -2.89 1.53 -1.82
N ASP A 68 -3.59 0.50 -2.28
CA ASP A 68 -3.70 0.22 -3.72
C ASP A 68 -4.58 1.25 -4.43
N ILE A 69 -5.57 1.80 -3.74
CA ILE A 69 -6.37 2.94 -4.23
C ILE A 69 -5.49 4.19 -4.34
N MET A 70 -4.60 4.45 -3.38
CA MET A 70 -3.61 5.53 -3.46
C MET A 70 -2.64 5.32 -4.61
N ASN A 71 -2.15 4.10 -4.82
CA ASN A 71 -1.26 3.75 -5.94
C ASN A 71 -1.95 3.98 -7.29
N LYS A 72 -3.22 3.62 -7.41
CA LYS A 72 -4.04 3.91 -8.59
C LYS A 72 -4.18 5.42 -8.81
N ALA A 73 -4.52 6.18 -7.76
CA ALA A 73 -4.62 7.65 -7.83
C ALA A 73 -3.32 8.32 -8.27
N ALA A 74 -2.18 7.77 -7.84
CA ALA A 74 -0.85 8.22 -8.22
C ALA A 74 -0.47 7.85 -9.66
N GLY A 75 -0.93 6.71 -10.16
CA GLY A 75 -0.65 6.25 -11.53
C GLY A 75 -1.51 6.93 -12.60
N GLU A 76 -2.71 7.37 -12.26
CA GLU A 76 -3.65 8.00 -13.21
C GLU A 76 -3.37 9.48 -13.45
N ASP A 77 -2.88 10.20 -12.44
CA ASP A 77 -2.60 11.63 -12.55
C ASP A 77 -1.25 11.97 -11.89
N LYS A 78 -0.31 12.47 -12.71
CA LYS A 78 1.02 12.88 -12.23
C LYS A 78 0.99 14.14 -11.37
N GLN A 79 -0.08 14.94 -11.45
CA GLN A 79 -0.31 16.09 -10.58
C GLN A 79 -1.08 15.70 -9.30
N SER A 80 -1.54 14.45 -9.20
CA SER A 80 -2.21 13.92 -8.03
C SER A 80 -1.35 14.16 -6.78
N PRO A 81 -1.96 14.57 -5.65
CA PRO A 81 -1.24 14.71 -4.40
C PRO A 81 -0.70 13.38 -3.86
N PHE A 82 -1.14 12.26 -4.45
CA PHE A 82 -0.67 10.90 -4.15
C PHE A 82 0.44 10.42 -5.08
N ASN A 83 0.79 11.14 -6.15
CA ASN A 83 1.85 10.75 -7.10
C ASN A 83 3.21 10.50 -6.43
N TYR A 84 3.43 11.13 -5.27
CA TYR A 84 4.59 10.94 -4.42
C TYR A 84 4.18 10.90 -2.95
N TYR A 85 4.21 9.70 -2.35
CA TYR A 85 3.95 9.53 -0.92
C TYR A 85 4.99 8.62 -0.27
N LYS A 86 5.27 8.86 1.01
CA LYS A 86 6.18 8.02 1.80
C LYS A 86 5.39 7.21 2.80
N ASN A 87 5.83 5.98 3.01
CA ASN A 87 5.30 5.11 4.03
C ASN A 87 6.44 4.43 4.78
N THR A 88 6.13 4.00 6.00
CA THR A 88 7.01 3.14 6.80
C THR A 88 6.23 1.88 7.12
N TYR A 89 6.77 0.74 6.73
CA TYR A 89 6.26 -0.55 7.15
C TYR A 89 6.74 -0.86 8.56
N TYR A 90 5.83 -1.36 9.39
CA TYR A 90 6.12 -1.89 10.71
C TYR A 90 5.60 -3.32 10.80
N GLY A 91 6.47 -4.29 11.10
CA GLY A 91 6.09 -5.70 11.24
C GLY A 91 4.91 -5.89 12.20
N GLY A 92 3.85 -6.51 11.70
CA GLY A 92 2.59 -6.77 12.41
C GLY A 92 1.61 -5.60 12.47
N LEU A 93 1.98 -4.40 12.02
CA LEU A 93 1.14 -3.19 12.02
C LEU A 93 0.82 -2.66 10.61
N GLY A 94 1.65 -3.00 9.62
CA GLY A 94 1.46 -2.60 8.23
C GLY A 94 2.07 -1.24 7.87
N TYR A 95 1.61 -0.66 6.77
CA TYR A 95 2.11 0.63 6.30
C TYR A 95 1.46 1.80 7.02
N LEU A 96 2.30 2.52 7.75
CA LEU A 96 2.01 3.88 8.21
C LEU A 96 2.38 4.86 7.11
N ILE A 97 1.44 5.69 6.68
CA ILE A 97 1.70 6.78 5.73
C ILE A 97 2.35 7.94 6.50
N THR A 98 3.52 8.37 6.03
CA THR A 98 4.36 9.36 6.72
C THR A 98 4.52 10.64 5.93
N THR A 99 4.24 10.64 4.63
CA THR A 99 4.27 11.84 3.79
C THR A 99 3.24 11.71 2.68
N ILE A 100 2.44 12.76 2.45
CA ILE A 100 1.55 12.91 1.30
C ILE A 100 1.74 14.32 0.75
N ASN A 101 1.78 14.48 -0.56
CA ASN A 101 1.90 15.78 -1.23
C ASN A 101 3.07 16.63 -0.69
N GLY A 102 4.23 16.01 -0.47
CA GLY A 102 5.41 16.67 0.08
C GLY A 102 5.34 17.10 1.56
N THR A 103 4.21 16.91 2.25
CA THR A 103 4.08 17.21 3.69
C THR A 103 4.38 15.96 4.50
N GLY A 104 5.50 15.98 5.22
CA GLY A 104 5.91 14.89 6.11
C GLY A 104 5.49 15.10 7.56
N GLN A 105 5.56 14.04 8.36
CA GLN A 105 5.46 14.12 9.82
C GLN A 105 6.52 15.10 10.38
N ASN A 106 6.16 15.86 11.41
CA ASN A 106 7.05 16.81 12.05
C ASN A 106 7.03 16.59 13.56
N GLN A 107 8.19 16.21 14.11
CA GLN A 107 8.35 15.99 15.54
C GLN A 107 8.26 17.29 16.36
N GLY A 108 8.75 18.41 15.82
CA GLY A 108 8.72 19.71 16.51
C GLY A 108 7.31 20.24 16.74
N THR A 109 6.38 19.94 15.83
CA THR A 109 4.96 20.33 15.95
C THR A 109 4.06 19.14 16.35
N SER A 110 4.64 17.98 16.64
CA SER A 110 3.92 16.71 16.85
C SER A 110 2.87 16.40 15.78
N SER A 111 3.08 16.89 14.54
CA SER A 111 2.10 16.77 13.47
C SER A 111 2.32 15.51 12.65
N TYR A 112 1.22 14.83 12.33
CA TYR A 112 1.24 13.55 11.62
C TYR A 112 0.04 13.39 10.68
N TRP A 113 0.13 12.39 9.79
CA TRP A 113 -0.98 11.97 8.95
C TRP A 113 -1.83 10.93 9.67
N SER A 114 -3.09 11.28 9.90
CA SER A 114 -4.12 10.37 10.39
C SER A 114 -5.09 10.02 9.28
N LYS A 115 -5.71 8.84 9.38
CA LYS A 115 -6.60 8.28 8.35
C LYS A 115 -7.96 8.00 8.96
N PHE A 116 -9.01 8.49 8.32
CA PHE A 116 -10.37 8.37 8.80
C PHE A 116 -11.28 7.79 7.73
N ASP A 117 -12.27 7.04 8.17
CA ASP A 117 -13.53 6.92 7.46
C ASP A 117 -14.20 8.31 7.47
N GLY A 118 -14.36 8.91 6.30
CA GLY A 118 -14.80 10.28 6.13
C GLY A 118 -16.26 10.53 6.51
N ASP A 119 -17.10 9.50 6.48
CA ASP A 119 -18.54 9.60 6.78
C ASP A 119 -18.76 9.58 8.28
N SER A 120 -18.04 8.69 8.98
CA SER A 120 -18.14 8.52 10.44
C SER A 120 -17.16 9.41 11.22
N LEU A 121 -16.15 9.97 10.55
CA LEU A 121 -14.98 10.65 11.13
C LEU A 121 -14.28 9.79 12.20
N VAL A 122 -14.25 8.48 11.95
CA VAL A 122 -13.59 7.49 12.82
C VAL A 122 -12.26 7.11 12.21
N ALA A 123 -11.20 7.13 13.02
CA ALA A 123 -9.92 6.61 12.59
C ALA A 123 -9.95 5.08 12.55
N PHE A 124 -9.45 4.49 11.47
CA PHE A 124 -9.33 3.03 11.40
C PHE A 124 -7.97 2.57 11.96
N PRO A 125 -7.94 1.47 12.75
CA PRO A 125 -6.79 1.10 13.58
C PRO A 125 -5.67 0.34 12.85
N CYS A 126 -5.74 0.16 11.53
CA CYS A 126 -4.80 -0.64 10.75
C CYS A 126 -4.01 0.15 9.69
N GLY A 127 -2.97 -0.48 9.15
CA GLY A 127 -2.17 0.02 8.04
C GLY A 127 -2.99 0.32 6.78
N GLY A 128 -2.46 1.18 5.90
CA GLY A 128 -3.13 1.50 4.62
C GLY A 128 -3.28 0.28 3.69
N ASP A 129 -2.41 -0.71 3.86
CA ASP A 129 -2.43 -2.02 3.20
C ASP A 129 -3.42 -3.03 3.78
N SER A 130 -4.12 -2.67 4.87
CA SER A 130 -5.05 -3.58 5.54
C SER A 130 -6.49 -3.10 5.49
N TYR A 131 -6.73 -1.78 5.42
CA TYR A 131 -8.08 -1.23 5.45
C TYR A 131 -8.78 -1.42 4.10
N VAL A 132 -9.92 -2.11 4.11
CA VAL A 132 -10.80 -2.34 2.97
C VAL A 132 -12.02 -1.42 3.09
N PRO A 133 -12.21 -0.47 2.16
CA PRO A 133 -13.39 0.39 2.10
C PRO A 133 -14.64 -0.35 1.60
N TYR A 134 -15.80 0.28 1.82
CA TYR A 134 -17.08 -0.12 1.22
C TYR A 134 -17.47 0.80 0.05
N ASN A 135 -18.50 0.41 -0.70
CA ASN A 135 -19.01 1.20 -1.82
C ASN A 135 -19.57 2.56 -1.38
N GLY A 136 -19.08 3.63 -1.99
CA GLY A 136 -19.44 5.01 -1.68
C GLY A 136 -18.60 5.63 -0.56
N SER A 137 -17.60 4.92 -0.04
CA SER A 137 -16.79 5.42 1.09
C SER A 137 -15.91 6.61 0.72
N THR A 138 -15.75 7.53 1.68
CA THR A 138 -14.71 8.56 1.66
C THR A 138 -13.59 8.16 2.63
N ILE A 139 -12.34 8.18 2.17
CA ILE A 139 -11.14 8.03 2.99
C ILE A 139 -10.50 9.40 3.17
N LEU A 140 -10.49 9.88 4.41
CA LEU A 140 -9.95 11.18 4.76
C LEU A 140 -8.54 11.03 5.35
N PHE A 141 -7.54 11.59 4.69
CA PHE A 141 -6.21 11.77 5.25
C PHE A 141 -6.11 13.18 5.82
N ARG A 142 -5.97 13.30 7.13
CA ARG A 142 -5.85 14.58 7.81
C ARG A 142 -4.45 14.75 8.38
N PHE A 143 -3.80 15.87 8.05
CA PHE A 143 -2.57 16.28 8.71
C PHE A 143 -2.91 17.10 9.95
N THR A 144 -2.58 16.58 11.14
CA THR A 144 -2.97 17.17 12.43
C THR A 144 -1.91 16.97 13.49
N ALA A 145 -1.91 17.82 14.52
CA ALA A 145 -1.20 17.62 15.78
C ALA A 145 -2.15 17.12 16.90
N ASP A 146 -3.46 17.18 16.67
CA ASP A 146 -4.46 16.84 17.67
C ASP A 146 -4.56 15.32 17.84
N PRO A 147 -4.62 14.83 19.10
CA PRO A 147 -4.84 13.43 19.37
C PRO A 147 -6.23 12.99 18.87
N TYR A 148 -6.35 11.69 18.59
CA TYR A 148 -7.56 11.07 18.05
C TYR A 148 -8.83 11.51 18.81
N PRO A 149 -9.89 11.96 18.11
CA PRO A 149 -11.19 12.13 18.75
C PRO A 149 -11.68 10.75 19.20
N ASN A 150 -11.72 10.53 20.52
CA ASN A 150 -12.21 9.29 21.10
C ASN A 150 -13.73 9.27 20.96
N ASN A 151 -14.23 8.55 19.95
CA ASN A 151 -15.66 8.29 19.80
C ASN A 151 -15.89 6.76 19.82
N ASN A 152 -16.98 6.32 20.43
CA ASN A 152 -17.37 4.90 20.47
C ASN A 152 -17.93 4.40 19.11
N LYS A 153 -17.58 5.08 18.01
CA LYS A 153 -18.03 4.73 16.67
C LYS A 153 -16.98 3.85 16.01
N SER A 154 -17.42 2.95 15.15
CA SER A 154 -16.54 2.14 14.31
C SER A 154 -16.56 2.70 12.89
N ALA A 155 -15.44 2.57 12.18
CA ALA A 155 -15.40 2.81 10.75
C ALA A 155 -16.34 1.81 10.04
N ASN A 156 -16.92 2.21 8.90
CA ASN A 156 -17.87 1.38 8.16
C ASN A 156 -17.16 0.31 7.31
N GLY A 157 -15.90 0.54 6.92
CA GLY A 157 -15.04 -0.47 6.33
C GLY A 157 -14.46 -1.43 7.38
N TYR A 158 -13.49 -2.26 6.98
CA TYR A 158 -12.87 -3.21 7.89
C TYR A 158 -11.37 -3.35 7.67
N CYS A 159 -10.66 -3.74 8.72
CA CYS A 159 -9.25 -4.11 8.64
C CYS A 159 -9.14 -5.59 8.28
N SER A 160 -8.65 -5.88 7.08
CA SER A 160 -8.19 -7.24 6.75
C SER A 160 -6.93 -7.54 7.56
N GLY A 161 -6.82 -8.76 8.09
CA GLY A 161 -5.61 -9.17 8.77
C GLY A 161 -4.43 -9.27 7.80
N HIS A 162 -3.21 -8.98 8.29
CA HIS A 162 -1.97 -9.38 7.63
C HIS A 162 -1.92 -10.90 7.57
N SER A 163 -2.58 -11.46 6.55
CA SER A 163 -2.73 -12.88 6.40
C SER A 163 -1.41 -13.44 5.89
N THR A 164 -0.48 -13.74 6.80
CA THR A 164 0.60 -14.67 6.47
C THR A 164 -0.05 -16.04 6.34
N SER A 165 -0.55 -16.35 5.14
CA SER A 165 -1.11 -17.67 4.86
C SER A 165 -0.09 -18.71 5.31
N SER A 166 -0.46 -19.47 6.34
CA SER A 166 0.35 -20.56 6.87
C SER A 166 0.32 -21.77 5.95
N GLN A 167 -0.56 -21.75 4.94
CA GLN A 167 -0.60 -22.76 3.89
C GLN A 167 0.48 -22.46 2.87
N VAL A 168 1.44 -23.38 2.75
CA VAL A 168 2.42 -23.38 1.66
C VAL A 168 1.64 -23.62 0.37
N PRO A 169 1.56 -22.65 -0.55
CA PRO A 169 0.83 -22.83 -1.80
C PRO A 169 1.43 -24.01 -2.59
N LEU A 170 0.61 -24.72 -3.37
CA LEU A 170 1.05 -25.87 -4.17
C LEU A 170 2.21 -25.54 -5.12
N SER A 171 2.36 -24.28 -5.50
CA SER A 171 3.44 -23.72 -6.33
C SER A 171 4.47 -22.91 -5.52
N ALA A 172 4.67 -23.23 -4.24
CA ALA A 172 5.58 -22.46 -3.40
C ALA A 172 7.04 -22.59 -3.85
N ILE A 173 7.71 -21.46 -3.97
CA ILE A 173 9.14 -21.37 -4.21
C ILE A 173 9.87 -21.03 -2.92
N THR A 174 11.09 -21.55 -2.76
CA THR A 174 11.99 -21.13 -1.69
C THR A 174 12.84 -19.98 -2.21
N VAL A 175 12.90 -18.90 -1.45
CA VAL A 175 13.65 -17.68 -1.79
C VAL A 175 14.45 -17.22 -0.59
N THR A 176 15.58 -16.56 -0.84
CA THR A 176 16.44 -15.98 0.19
C THR A 176 16.59 -14.49 -0.04
N ILE A 177 16.38 -13.68 0.99
CA ILE A 177 16.69 -12.25 0.99
C ILE A 177 17.79 -11.95 2.00
N GLY A 178 18.66 -11.01 1.68
CA GLY A 178 19.72 -10.53 2.55
C GLY A 178 19.95 -9.03 2.42
N MET A 179 20.86 -8.52 3.22
CA MET A 179 21.37 -7.16 3.09
C MET A 179 22.86 -7.19 2.88
N ASP A 180 23.40 -6.12 2.31
CA ASP A 180 24.85 -5.94 2.15
C ASP A 180 25.20 -4.45 2.16
N TRP A 181 26.37 -4.13 2.69
CA TRP A 181 26.94 -2.77 2.72
C TRP A 181 28.41 -2.82 3.11
N ASN A 182 29.15 -1.77 2.77
CA ASN A 182 30.51 -1.60 3.28
C ASN A 182 30.53 -1.38 4.80
N THR A 183 31.02 -2.36 5.56
CA THR A 183 31.10 -2.32 7.03
C THR A 183 32.09 -1.29 7.55
N ASP A 184 33.09 -0.92 6.75
CA ASP A 184 34.05 0.13 7.11
C ASP A 184 33.44 1.52 7.00
N VAL A 185 32.42 1.72 6.17
CA VAL A 185 31.71 2.98 6.04
C VAL A 185 30.58 3.07 7.06
N ILE A 186 29.72 2.05 7.11
CA ILE A 186 28.50 2.06 7.95
C ILE A 186 28.80 1.74 9.42
N LYS A 187 29.96 1.16 9.72
CA LYS A 187 30.37 0.75 11.08
C LYS A 187 29.31 -0.13 11.77
N LYS A 188 28.66 -0.99 10.99
CA LYS A 188 27.60 -1.90 11.42
C LYS A 188 27.79 -3.27 10.77
N SER A 189 27.60 -4.36 11.52
CA SER A 189 27.66 -5.72 11.00
C SER A 189 26.49 -6.04 10.07
N ILE A 190 26.77 -6.73 8.96
CA ILE A 190 25.73 -7.23 8.04
C ILE A 190 24.91 -8.32 8.75
N PRO A 191 23.57 -8.22 8.78
CA PRO A 191 22.72 -9.22 9.42
C PRO A 191 22.65 -10.51 8.59
N SER A 192 22.30 -11.62 9.26
CA SER A 192 22.04 -12.89 8.58
C SER A 192 20.90 -12.77 7.55
N SER A 193 21.01 -13.53 6.46
CA SER A 193 19.95 -13.63 5.47
C SER A 193 18.71 -14.34 6.04
N TYR A 194 17.58 -14.12 5.39
CA TYR A 194 16.29 -14.72 5.70
C TYR A 194 15.82 -15.56 4.52
N SER A 195 15.50 -16.83 4.77
CA SER A 195 14.99 -17.77 3.77
C SER A 195 13.56 -18.17 4.09
N THR A 196 12.68 -18.22 3.09
CA THR A 196 11.27 -18.57 3.28
C THR A 196 10.68 -19.23 2.04
N LYS A 197 9.55 -19.92 2.21
CA LYS A 197 8.66 -20.35 1.13
C LYS A 197 7.57 -19.32 0.87
N VAL A 198 7.31 -19.00 -0.40
CA VAL A 198 6.26 -18.08 -0.85
C VAL A 198 5.63 -18.60 -2.15
N ALA A 199 4.46 -18.10 -2.55
CA ALA A 199 3.88 -18.45 -3.84
C ALA A 199 4.81 -18.02 -4.98
N ASN A 200 4.81 -18.77 -6.09
CA ASN A 200 5.46 -18.27 -7.30
C ASN A 200 4.81 -16.95 -7.75
N GLY A 201 5.61 -15.96 -8.08
CA GLY A 201 5.17 -14.63 -8.50
C GLY A 201 4.94 -13.63 -7.36
N THR A 202 5.16 -14.02 -6.09
CA THR A 202 5.18 -13.10 -4.93
C THR A 202 6.24 -12.02 -5.13
N SER A 203 5.86 -10.76 -4.88
CA SER A 203 6.76 -9.60 -4.99
C SER A 203 7.81 -9.58 -3.87
N LEU A 204 8.95 -8.92 -4.11
CA LEU A 204 9.96 -8.71 -3.08
C LEU A 204 9.40 -7.92 -1.89
N ARG A 205 8.49 -6.98 -2.14
CA ARG A 205 7.77 -6.25 -1.09
C ARG A 205 7.04 -7.19 -0.13
N GLU A 206 6.25 -8.12 -0.66
CA GLU A 206 5.53 -9.12 0.16
C GLU A 206 6.50 -10.01 0.93
N ILE A 207 7.65 -10.38 0.34
CA ILE A 207 8.67 -11.21 1.00
C ILE A 207 9.33 -10.44 2.16
N ILE A 208 9.66 -9.16 1.97
CA ILE A 208 10.22 -8.30 3.03
C ILE A 208 9.19 -8.13 4.17
N ASN A 209 7.92 -7.86 3.83
CA ASN A 209 6.85 -7.72 4.82
C ASN A 209 6.66 -9.02 5.61
N LYS A 210 6.69 -10.18 4.93
CA LYS A 210 6.64 -11.49 5.60
C LYS A 210 7.83 -11.68 6.56
N ALA A 211 9.04 -11.29 6.16
CA ALA A 211 10.22 -11.36 7.03
C ALA A 211 10.07 -10.46 8.27
N ALA A 212 9.56 -9.25 8.08
CA ALA A 212 9.29 -8.27 9.14
C ALA A 212 8.24 -8.77 10.13
N ASP A 213 7.16 -9.36 9.63
CA ASP A 213 6.06 -9.90 10.43
C ASP A 213 6.51 -11.10 11.29
N GLN A 214 7.38 -11.94 10.75
CA GLN A 214 7.92 -13.12 11.46
C GLN A 214 8.96 -12.77 12.51
N ASN A 215 9.76 -11.71 12.30
CA ASN A 215 10.76 -11.27 13.26
C ASN A 215 10.67 -9.74 13.47
N ARG A 216 9.78 -9.33 14.39
CA ARG A 216 9.49 -7.92 14.71
C ARG A 216 10.60 -7.16 15.45
N ARG A 217 11.77 -7.77 15.61
CA ARG A 217 13.01 -7.14 16.09
C ARG A 217 14.20 -7.47 15.18
N GLY A 218 13.91 -8.09 14.04
CA GLY A 218 14.90 -8.51 13.06
C GLY A 218 15.30 -7.36 12.15
N PRO A 219 16.25 -7.59 11.23
CA PRO A 219 16.77 -6.55 10.36
C PRO A 219 15.72 -5.99 9.37
N PHE A 220 14.67 -6.74 9.10
CA PHE A 220 13.57 -6.35 8.19
C PHE A 220 12.35 -5.79 8.91
N ASP A 221 12.32 -5.75 10.25
CA ASP A 221 11.16 -5.39 11.08
C ASP A 221 10.53 -4.03 10.72
N LYS A 222 11.36 -3.13 10.19
CA LYS A 222 10.99 -1.78 9.79
C LYS A 222 11.78 -1.33 8.57
N TYR A 223 11.07 -0.76 7.58
CA TYR A 223 11.69 -0.04 6.47
C TYR A 223 10.80 1.10 6.00
N THR A 224 11.40 2.12 5.41
CA THR A 224 10.69 3.24 4.77
C THR A 224 10.81 3.12 3.26
N SER A 225 9.73 3.39 2.56
CA SER A 225 9.70 3.46 1.12
C SER A 225 9.00 4.72 0.63
N THR A 226 9.36 5.12 -0.58
CA THR A 226 8.71 6.19 -1.33
C THR A 226 8.02 5.55 -2.52
N TYR A 227 6.71 5.77 -2.65
CA TYR A 227 5.98 5.39 -3.85
C TYR A 227 6.15 6.46 -4.93
N TYR A 228 6.53 6.01 -6.12
CA TYR A 228 6.59 6.82 -7.33
C TYR A 228 5.46 6.38 -8.26
N GLY A 229 4.54 7.28 -8.58
CA GLY A 229 3.40 7.01 -9.46
C GLY A 229 3.78 6.27 -10.74
N GLY A 230 3.16 5.11 -10.95
CA GLY A 230 3.41 4.24 -12.10
C GLY A 230 4.73 3.45 -12.08
N GLN A 231 5.61 3.67 -11.09
CA GLN A 231 6.89 2.94 -10.95
C GLN A 231 6.91 2.00 -9.75
N GLY A 232 6.31 2.37 -8.61
CA GLY A 232 6.27 1.52 -7.41
C GLY A 232 7.04 2.10 -6.22
N HIS A 233 7.18 1.27 -5.18
CA HIS A 233 7.85 1.58 -3.93
C HIS A 233 9.35 1.40 -4.05
N PHE A 234 10.09 2.48 -3.84
CA PHE A 234 11.54 2.51 -3.73
C PHE A 234 11.93 2.55 -2.25
N ILE A 235 12.80 1.63 -1.80
CA ILE A 235 13.30 1.62 -0.42
C ILE A 235 14.21 2.83 -0.19
N THR A 236 13.90 3.63 0.84
CA THR A 236 14.67 4.82 1.23
C THR A 236 15.36 4.66 2.58
N SER A 237 14.90 3.72 3.42
CA SER A 237 15.66 3.30 4.59
C SER A 237 15.32 1.88 4.98
N MET A 238 16.31 1.15 5.50
CA MET A 238 16.12 -0.20 6.01
C MET A 238 17.18 -0.49 7.07
N ASN A 239 16.80 -1.21 8.13
CA ASN A 239 17.71 -1.57 9.22
C ASN A 239 18.51 -0.36 9.76
N GLY A 240 17.85 0.79 9.91
CA GLY A 240 18.47 2.02 10.41
C GLY A 240 19.36 2.81 9.44
N ASN A 241 19.73 2.26 8.27
CA ASN A 241 20.48 3.00 7.26
C ASN A 241 19.51 3.69 6.30
N LYS A 242 19.69 5.00 6.12
CA LYS A 242 18.82 5.87 5.32
C LYS A 242 19.60 6.41 4.13
N GLU A 243 18.92 6.55 3.00
CA GLU A 243 19.47 7.30 1.86
C GLU A 243 19.85 8.73 2.27
N ASP A 244 20.92 9.24 1.67
CA ASP A 244 21.36 10.61 1.87
C ASP A 244 21.97 11.12 0.56
N SER A 245 21.34 12.17 0.02
CA SER A 245 21.78 12.83 -1.21
C SER A 245 23.13 13.53 -1.05
N LYS A 246 23.53 13.90 0.18
CA LYS A 246 24.80 14.59 0.47
C LYS A 246 25.98 13.63 0.41
N THR A 247 25.79 12.40 0.85
CA THR A 247 26.82 11.35 0.81
C THR A 247 26.66 10.42 -0.39
N ASP A 248 25.71 10.73 -1.28
CA ASP A 248 25.28 9.92 -2.42
C ASP A 248 25.13 8.44 -2.02
N SER A 249 24.30 8.23 -1.00
CA SER A 249 24.06 6.91 -0.41
C SER A 249 22.63 6.47 -0.66
N TYR A 250 22.45 5.27 -1.20
CA TYR A 250 21.15 4.77 -1.66
C TYR A 250 21.05 3.24 -1.62
N TRP A 251 19.83 2.73 -1.69
CA TRP A 251 19.54 1.29 -1.71
C TRP A 251 19.37 0.77 -3.15
N MET A 252 19.84 -0.45 -3.40
CA MET A 252 19.67 -1.18 -4.66
C MET A 252 19.30 -2.63 -4.41
N ILE A 253 18.68 -3.27 -5.41
CA ILE A 253 18.51 -4.73 -5.45
C ILE A 253 19.68 -5.30 -6.24
N TYR A 254 20.39 -6.25 -5.61
CA TYR A 254 21.38 -7.10 -6.26
C TYR A 254 20.86 -8.54 -6.32
N ASP A 255 20.63 -9.04 -7.52
CA ASP A 255 20.25 -10.44 -7.74
C ASP A 255 21.52 -11.28 -7.90
N LYS A 256 21.79 -12.20 -6.95
CA LYS A 256 23.01 -13.04 -7.02
C LYS A 256 23.00 -14.01 -8.19
N THR A 257 21.82 -14.39 -8.69
CA THR A 257 21.68 -15.33 -9.80
C THR A 257 22.06 -14.64 -11.11
N THR A 258 21.50 -13.47 -11.39
CA THR A 258 21.81 -12.72 -12.62
C THR A 258 23.07 -11.86 -12.51
N LYS A 259 23.53 -11.60 -11.28
CA LYS A 259 24.61 -10.66 -10.93
C LYS A 259 24.31 -9.22 -11.34
N GLU A 260 23.03 -8.89 -11.45
CA GLU A 260 22.58 -7.55 -11.84
C GLU A 260 22.22 -6.70 -10.62
N LEU A 261 22.39 -5.39 -10.79
CA LEU A 261 22.11 -4.38 -9.80
C LEU A 261 21.12 -3.37 -10.39
N PHE A 262 19.99 -3.14 -9.73
CA PHE A 262 18.96 -2.23 -10.23
C PHE A 262 18.18 -1.56 -9.10
N LYS A 263 17.35 -0.57 -9.47
CA LYS A 263 16.58 0.24 -8.52
C LYS A 263 15.62 -0.64 -7.70
N PRO A 264 15.46 -0.41 -6.38
CA PRO A 264 14.67 -1.21 -5.47
C PRO A 264 13.16 -0.95 -5.59
N PHE A 265 12.60 -0.98 -6.80
CA PHE A 265 11.15 -0.98 -6.99
C PHE A 265 10.57 -2.35 -6.60
N ILE A 266 10.37 -2.53 -5.29
CA ILE A 266 10.12 -3.83 -4.66
C ILE A 266 8.76 -4.45 -5.01
N ASP A 267 7.81 -3.68 -5.56
CA ASP A 267 6.54 -4.23 -6.07
C ASP A 267 6.72 -4.99 -7.38
N GLN A 268 7.70 -4.59 -8.19
CA GLN A 268 7.87 -5.13 -9.55
C GLN A 268 8.76 -6.37 -9.57
N TYR A 269 9.76 -6.41 -8.70
CA TYR A 269 10.72 -7.51 -8.67
C TYR A 269 10.12 -8.76 -7.99
N LYS A 270 10.19 -9.89 -8.70
CA LYS A 270 9.66 -11.18 -8.29
C LYS A 270 10.79 -12.22 -8.29
N PRO A 271 11.33 -12.57 -7.10
CA PRO A 271 12.41 -13.55 -7.00
C PRO A 271 12.02 -14.91 -7.57
N GLN A 272 13.01 -15.64 -8.10
CA GLN A 272 12.83 -16.97 -8.69
C GLN A 272 13.13 -18.09 -7.69
N TYR A 273 12.73 -19.32 -8.01
CA TYR A 273 13.02 -20.47 -7.14
C TYR A 273 14.53 -20.61 -6.87
N GLY A 274 14.90 -20.68 -5.59
CA GLY A 274 16.27 -20.82 -5.13
C GLY A 274 17.13 -19.56 -5.25
N SER A 275 16.57 -18.43 -5.70
CA SER A 275 17.35 -17.20 -5.87
C SER A 275 17.71 -16.59 -4.51
N THR A 276 18.83 -15.86 -4.50
CA THR A 276 19.24 -15.00 -3.38
C THR A 276 19.25 -13.55 -3.85
N THR A 277 18.38 -12.75 -3.25
CA THR A 277 18.27 -11.31 -3.51
C THR A 277 18.90 -10.55 -2.36
N ILE A 278 19.78 -9.60 -2.66
CA ILE A 278 20.45 -8.75 -1.67
C ILE A 278 19.95 -7.32 -1.82
N LEU A 279 19.47 -6.74 -0.73
CA LEU A 279 19.24 -5.30 -0.63
C LEU A 279 20.58 -4.65 -0.26
N LYS A 280 21.24 -4.06 -1.25
CA LYS A 280 22.57 -3.48 -1.10
C LYS A 280 22.47 -1.99 -0.79
N PHE A 281 23.12 -1.51 0.27
CA PHE A 281 23.28 -0.09 0.54
C PHE A 281 24.63 0.37 0.00
N ILE A 282 24.58 1.27 -0.98
CA ILE A 282 25.76 1.78 -1.69
C ILE A 282 26.06 3.18 -1.18
N THR A 283 27.35 3.49 -1.08
CA THR A 283 27.85 4.82 -0.76
C THR A 283 28.88 5.23 -1.80
N SER A 284 29.01 6.52 -2.08
CA SER A 284 30.00 7.08 -3.02
C SER A 284 31.48 6.72 -2.72
N GLN A 285 31.76 6.15 -1.56
CA GLN A 285 33.10 5.67 -1.19
C GLN A 285 33.38 4.24 -1.67
N GLU A 286 32.41 3.56 -2.30
CA GLU A 286 32.62 2.27 -2.95
C GLU A 286 33.12 2.46 -4.39
N PRO A 287 34.06 1.62 -4.87
CA PRO A 287 34.44 1.64 -6.29
C PRO A 287 33.21 1.32 -7.16
N GLU A 288 32.97 2.16 -8.17
CA GLU A 288 31.88 2.04 -9.14
C GLU A 288 31.76 0.58 -9.64
N PRO A 289 30.56 -0.04 -9.60
CA PRO A 289 30.37 -1.37 -10.15
C PRO A 289 30.66 -1.34 -11.65
N SER A 290 31.66 -2.12 -12.07
CA SER A 290 32.04 -2.22 -13.48
C SER A 290 30.88 -2.81 -14.29
N SER A 291 30.45 -2.05 -15.29
CA SER A 291 29.53 -2.38 -16.40
C SER A 291 28.02 -2.26 -16.15
N GLY A 292 27.40 -1.34 -16.90
CA GLY A 292 25.98 -1.38 -17.27
C GLY A 292 25.20 -0.07 -17.15
N CYS A 293 25.50 0.75 -16.16
CA CYS A 293 24.83 2.05 -16.00
C CYS A 293 25.79 3.16 -16.43
N ASN A 294 25.53 3.79 -17.58
CA ASN A 294 26.15 5.05 -17.94
C ASN A 294 25.74 6.12 -16.90
N PHE A 295 26.52 6.23 -15.82
CA PHE A 295 26.55 7.41 -14.98
C PHE A 295 27.40 8.47 -15.69
N MET A 296 26.78 9.23 -16.59
CA MET A 296 27.33 10.54 -16.93
C MET A 296 27.01 11.46 -15.75
N GLY A 297 28.07 11.81 -15.02
CA GLY A 297 28.03 12.76 -13.93
C GLY A 297 27.35 14.06 -14.34
N THR A 298 26.38 14.46 -13.54
CA THR A 298 26.05 15.84 -13.16
C THR A 298 24.89 15.71 -12.17
N SER A 299 25.13 16.05 -10.90
CA SER A 299 24.10 16.46 -9.94
C SER A 299 22.76 15.68 -9.99
N LEU A 300 22.73 14.42 -9.51
CA LEU A 300 21.54 13.56 -9.65
C LEU A 300 20.79 13.30 -8.33
N VAL A 301 20.44 14.37 -7.61
CA VAL A 301 19.16 14.44 -6.87
C VAL A 301 18.45 15.72 -7.31
N VAL A 302 18.24 15.84 -8.61
CA VAL A 302 17.22 16.71 -9.21
C VAL A 302 16.53 15.88 -10.28
N LEU A 303 15.26 15.58 -10.06
CA LEU A 303 14.37 15.16 -11.13
C LEU A 303 14.37 16.27 -12.19
N CYS A 304 14.92 15.98 -13.36
CA CYS A 304 14.47 16.61 -14.60
C CYS A 304 12.97 16.32 -14.75
N LEU A 305 12.13 17.24 -14.27
CA LEU A 305 10.86 17.55 -14.88
C LEU A 305 11.01 18.93 -15.50
N LEU A 306 11.18 18.94 -16.82
CA LEU A 306 11.29 20.13 -17.66
C LEU A 306 10.14 21.10 -17.37
N ALA A 307 10.52 22.36 -17.21
CA ALA A 307 9.66 23.49 -17.53
C ALA A 307 9.13 23.32 -18.97
N ILE A 308 7.82 23.40 -19.13
CA ILE A 308 7.21 24.00 -20.31
C ILE A 308 6.52 25.26 -19.79
N VAL A 309 7.32 26.31 -19.63
CA VAL A 309 6.85 27.67 -19.88
C VAL A 309 7.49 28.02 -21.22
N GLU A 310 6.77 27.76 -22.30
CA GLU A 310 7.00 28.47 -23.55
C GLU A 310 5.76 29.32 -23.83
N ALA A 311 6.06 30.52 -24.30
CA ALA A 311 5.19 31.67 -24.38
C ALA A 311 3.96 31.48 -25.27
N LEU A 312 2.82 31.93 -24.78
CA LEU A 312 1.88 32.86 -25.43
C LEU A 312 0.91 33.43 -24.38
#